data_AF-A0A929NCU4-F1
#
_entry.id   AF-A0A929NCU4-F1
#
_cell.length_a   1.000
_cell.length_b   1.000
_cell.length_c   1.000
_cell.angle_alpha   90.00
_cell.angle_beta   90.00
_cell.angle_gamma   90.00
#
_symmetry.space_group_name_H-M   'P 1'
#
loop_
_entity.id
_entity.type
_entity.pdbx_description
1 polymer ?
#
loop_
_entity_poly.entity_id
_entity_poly.type
_entity_poly.pdbx_seq_one_letter_code
_entity_poly.pdbx_strand_id
1 'polypeptide(L)' 'MEKNVTDILEQLVILDNGGRRSGGDRRNYSYTLHIPERRRGQDRRNGTDRRKFPRAKEISQTPQPNP' A
#
# COMPACT_ATOMS: atom_id res chain seq x y z
N MET A 1 -26.83 -0.36 19.02
CA MET A 1 -26.17 0.64 18.17
C MET A 1 -25.74 -0.05 16.91
N GLU A 2 -26.43 0.20 15.80
CA GLU A 2 -26.01 -0.29 14.50
C GLU A 2 -24.72 0.44 14.10
N LYS A 3 -23.67 -0.32 13.80
CA LYS A 3 -22.44 0.26 13.27
C LYS A 3 -22.70 0.62 11.81
N ASN A 4 -22.55 1.90 11.50
CA ASN A 4 -22.58 2.44 10.15
C ASN A 4 -21.52 1.75 9.28
N VAL A 5 -21.87 1.53 8.01
CA VAL A 5 -21.03 0.82 7.04
C VAL A 5 -19.64 1.47 6.91
N THR A 6 -19.55 2.79 7.04
CA THR A 6 -18.29 3.53 6.97
C THR A 6 -17.33 3.17 8.11
N ASP A 7 -17.84 3.00 9.34
CA ASP A 7 -17.02 2.62 10.50
C ASP A 7 -16.48 1.20 10.38
N ILE A 8 -17.26 0.31 9.75
CA ILE A 8 -16.84 -1.06 9.46
C ILE A 8 -15.71 -1.05 8.42
N LEU A 9 -15.84 -0.25 7.35
CA LEU A 9 -14.81 -0.13 6.32
C LEU A 9 -13.51 0.47 6.85
N GLU A 10 -13.60 1.46 7.74
CA GLU A 10 -12.43 2.08 8.37
C GLU A 10 -11.70 1.09 9.30
N GLN A 11 -12.44 0.32 10.10
CA GLN A 11 -11.87 -0.76 10.91
C GLN A 11 -11.21 -1.84 10.04
N LEU A 12 -11.80 -2.20 8.91
CA LEU A 12 -11.25 -3.20 8.00
C LEU A 12 -9.91 -2.74 7.40
N VAL A 13 -9.79 -1.46 7.02
CA VAL A 13 -8.55 -0.85 6.52
C VAL A 13 -7.43 -0.86 7.57
N ILE A 14 -7.76 -0.61 8.83
CA ILE A 14 -6.77 -0.64 9.92
C ILE A 14 -6.25 -2.06 10.11
N LEU A 15 -7.15 -3.06 10.09
CA LEU A 15 -6.83 -4.48 10.23
C LEU A 15 -5.97 -5.01 9.06
N ASP A 16 -6.27 -4.63 7.81
CA ASP A 16 -5.51 -5.06 6.63
C ASP A 16 -4.25 -4.21 6.36
N ASN A 17 -3.99 -3.20 7.20
CA ASN A 17 -2.89 -2.26 7.08
C ASN A 17 -2.94 -1.41 5.78
N GLY A 18 -4.14 -1.12 5.26
CA GLY A 18 -4.34 -0.44 3.98
C GLY A 18 -3.71 -1.19 2.80
N GLY A 19 -3.75 -2.52 2.85
CA GLY A 19 -3.10 -3.43 1.91
C GLY A 19 -1.56 -3.34 1.94
N ARG A 20 -0.97 -2.90 3.05
CA ARG A 20 0.49 -2.89 3.26
C ARG A 20 0.91 -4.18 3.96
N ARG A 21 1.90 -4.86 3.39
CA ARG A 21 2.54 -6.00 4.05
C ARG A 21 3.43 -5.51 5.19
N SER A 22 3.29 -6.11 6.36
CA SER A 22 4.05 -5.82 7.59
C SER A 22 4.64 -7.10 8.18
N GLY A 23 5.70 -6.98 8.98
CA GLY A 23 6.32 -8.14 9.64
C GLY A 23 6.65 -9.27 8.65
N GLY A 24 6.21 -10.48 8.98
CA GLY A 24 6.42 -11.70 8.16
C GLY A 24 5.72 -11.71 6.80
N ASP A 25 4.69 -10.88 6.58
CA ASP A 25 4.07 -10.74 5.26
C ASP A 25 4.98 -10.01 4.28
N ARG A 26 5.98 -9.25 4.77
CA ARG A 26 6.97 -8.63 3.88
C ARG A 26 7.72 -9.76 3.18
N ARG A 27 7.77 -9.70 1.85
CA ARG A 27 8.47 -10.71 1.06
C ARG A 27 9.95 -10.69 1.40
N ASN A 28 10.41 -11.72 2.09
CA ASN A 28 11.81 -12.05 2.23
C ASN A 28 12.20 -12.92 1.04
N TYR A 29 13.05 -12.38 0.17
CA TYR A 29 13.55 -13.14 -0.96
C TYR A 29 14.93 -13.70 -0.62
N SER A 30 15.07 -15.01 -0.72
CA SER A 30 16.37 -15.68 -0.77
C SER A 30 16.48 -16.33 -2.13
N TYR A 31 17.44 -15.88 -2.93
CA TYR A 31 17.70 -16.43 -4.26
C TYR A 31 18.92 -17.33 -4.16
N THR A 32 18.75 -18.63 -4.40
CA THR A 32 19.87 -19.59 -4.34
C THR A 32 20.76 -19.53 -5.58
N LEU A 33 20.20 -19.20 -6.75
CA LEU A 33 20.93 -19.15 -8.03
C LEU A 33 20.44 -18.08 -9.02
N HIS A 34 19.13 -17.80 -9.09
CA HIS A 34 18.55 -16.88 -10.10
C HIS A 34 17.95 -15.62 -9.47
N ILE A 35 18.45 -14.46 -9.88
CA ILE A 35 17.88 -13.15 -9.54
C ILE A 35 17.01 -12.69 -10.72
N PRO A 36 15.70 -12.43 -10.52
CA PRO A 36 14.84 -11.96 -11.59
C PRO A 36 15.34 -10.66 -12.21
N GLU A 37 15.18 -10.55 -13.53
CA GLU A 37 15.62 -9.37 -14.27
C GLU A 37 14.88 -8.10 -13.85
N ARG A 38 15.62 -6.98 -13.83
CA ARG A 38 15.04 -5.66 -13.58
C ARG A 38 14.17 -5.27 -14.77
N ARG A 39 12.92 -4.88 -14.52
CA ARG A 39 12.01 -4.35 -15.54
C ARG A 39 12.62 -3.14 -16.28
N ARG A 40 12.50 -3.11 -17.61
CA ARG A 40 13.03 -2.07 -18.50
C ARG A 40 11.98 -1.64 -19.53
N GLY A 41 12.19 -0.49 -20.16
CA GLY A 41 11.33 0.01 -21.23
C GLY A 41 9.84 -0.01 -20.86
N GLN A 42 9.06 -0.74 -21.65
CA GLN A 42 7.60 -0.85 -21.53
C GLN A 42 7.13 -1.68 -20.32
N ASP A 43 7.99 -2.50 -19.72
CA ASP A 43 7.64 -3.26 -18.51
C ASP A 43 7.63 -2.39 -17.25
N ARG A 44 8.22 -1.19 -17.34
CA ARG A 44 8.18 -0.22 -16.25
C ARG A 44 6.76 0.33 -16.15
N ARG A 45 6.20 0.25 -14.94
CA ARG A 45 4.91 0.85 -14.63
C ARG A 45 4.91 2.33 -14.99
N ASN A 46 3.97 2.73 -15.85
CA ASN A 46 3.78 4.12 -16.27
C ASN A 46 2.71 4.80 -15.37
N GLY A 47 2.33 6.03 -15.70
CA GLY A 47 1.36 6.81 -14.92
C GLY A 47 -0.02 6.15 -14.77
N THR A 48 -0.47 5.39 -15.78
CA THR A 48 -1.77 4.71 -15.73
C THR A 48 -1.74 3.44 -14.89
N ASP A 49 -0.56 2.82 -14.74
CA ASP A 49 -0.34 1.65 -13.88
C ASP A 49 -0.10 2.02 -12.41
N ARG A 50 0.15 3.31 -12.12
CA ARG A 50 0.26 3.80 -10.76
C ARG A 50 -1.10 3.72 -10.10
N ARG A 51 -1.10 3.53 -8.78
CA ARG A 51 -2.34 3.55 -8.01
C ARG A 51 -3.01 4.91 -8.18
N LYS A 52 -4.27 4.89 -8.65
CA LYS A 52 -5.10 6.10 -8.80
C LYS A 52 -5.57 6.66 -7.46
N PHE A 53 -5.69 5.81 -6.46
CA PHE A 53 -6.13 6.18 -5.13
C PHE A 53 -4.99 6.03 -4.12
N PRO A 54 -4.85 6.99 -3.18
CA PRO A 54 -3.96 6.83 -2.04
C PRO A 54 -4.26 5.53 -1.30
N ARG A 55 -3.24 4.94 -0.68
CA ARG A 55 -3.51 3.85 0.25
C ARG A 55 -4.31 4.45 1.40
N ALA A 56 -5.30 3.73 1.90
CA ALA A 56 -6.27 4.21 2.89
C ALA A 56 -5.66 4.70 4.25
N LYS A 57 -4.33 4.70 4.39
CA LYS A 57 -3.59 5.33 5.51
C LYS A 57 -3.15 6.78 5.27
N GLU A 58 -3.39 7.35 4.09
CA GLU A 58 -2.97 8.72 3.76
C GLU A 58 -4.10 9.76 3.92
N ILE A 59 -5.03 9.54 4.85
CA ILE A 59 -6.07 10.52 5.20
C ILE A 59 -5.67 11.36 6.44
N SER A 60 -4.58 11.04 7.14
CA SER A 60 -4.21 11.71 8.40
C SER A 60 -2.92 12.55 8.39
N GLN A 61 -2.38 12.93 7.23
CA GLN A 61 -1.30 13.91 7.16
C GLN A 61 -1.86 15.22 6.63
N THR A 62 -2.53 15.98 7.50
CA THR A 62 -2.64 17.42 7.28
C THR A 62 -1.20 17.97 7.17
N PRO A 63 -0.87 18.75 6.13
CA PRO A 63 0.40 19.44 6.10
C PRO A 63 0.40 20.40 7.30
N GLN A 64 1.28 20.15 8.26
CA GLN A 64 1.58 21.13 9.31
C GLN A 64 2.16 22.36 8.59
N PRO A 65 1.64 23.58 8.81
CA PRO A 65 2.31 24.76 8.30
C PRO A 65 3.70 24.82 8.93
N ASN A 66 4.72 25.00 8.09
CA ASN A 66 6.08 25.26 8.57
C ASN A 66 6.07 26.53 9.44
N PRO A 67 6.90 26.58 10.50
CA PRO A 67 7.01 27.76 11.36
C PRO A 67 7.46 29.00 10.59
#